data_AF-J6DPB7-F1
#
_entry.id   AF-J6DPB7-F1
#
_cell.length_a   1.000
_cell.length_b   1.000
_cell.length_c   1.000
_cell.angle_alpha   90.00
_cell.angle_beta   90.00
_cell.angle_gamma   90.00
#
_symmetry.space_group_name_H-M   'P 1'
#
loop_
_entity.id
_entity.type
_entity.pdbx_description
1 polymer ?
#
loop_
_entity_poly.entity_id
_entity_poly.type
_entity_poly.pdbx_seq_one_letter_code
_entity_poly.pdbx_strand_id
1 'polypeptide(L)'
;MNLRNMWSRKTEHWRFRYLPGLVDLLVAASTFQAWKRLSGISRFVLVDGSLLGHSITHETAWISTGTKKWGDVDIEGGYAARICVHGPDCDTEIYRNVTYMPGIAHLARKGLLELYTSAELEDEQARHPVGRFRGYGLMDHGLFRDIRMRSVDGYAFSTMGPGWLTNSDPKAEQQARLAGSDDALYTSLLKKLGAKNNLDAWHIRTAERHNMFCFLTMDFSLKRLVDANAQKEPFRSLRTRVMTPVDLGRFLGLTPVPPAFFSYHDANWFVRSDLHWPDNTRRRRSAYRKRGES
;
A
#
# COMPACT_ATOMS: atom_id res chain seq x y z
N MET A 1 12.51 39.22 -17.77
CA MET A 1 12.14 37.96 -17.06
C MET A 1 11.43 38.35 -15.76
N ASN A 2 10.18 37.93 -15.56
CA ASN A 2 9.28 38.46 -14.52
C ASN A 2 9.70 37.99 -13.10
N LEU A 3 9.76 38.88 -12.10
CA LEU A 3 10.16 38.60 -10.71
C LEU A 3 9.42 37.41 -10.10
N ARG A 4 8.13 37.26 -10.44
CA ARG A 4 7.27 36.15 -10.03
C ARG A 4 7.78 34.78 -10.51
N ASN A 5 8.33 34.71 -11.74
CA ASN A 5 8.87 33.48 -12.31
C ASN A 5 10.20 33.10 -11.67
N MET A 6 11.04 34.09 -11.33
CA MET A 6 12.28 33.84 -10.58
C MET A 6 11.99 33.33 -9.17
N TRP A 7 11.02 33.93 -8.48
CA TRP A 7 10.64 33.49 -7.13
C TRP A 7 10.06 32.09 -7.14
N SER A 8 9.14 31.79 -8.06
CA SER A 8 8.57 30.45 -8.26
C SER A 8 9.64 29.39 -8.55
N ARG A 9 10.63 29.69 -9.39
CA ARG A 9 11.74 28.76 -9.65
C ARG A 9 12.61 28.50 -8.42
N LYS A 10 12.89 29.55 -7.64
CA LYS A 10 13.68 29.42 -6.40
C LYS A 10 12.91 28.62 -5.33
N THR A 11 11.62 28.86 -5.16
CA THR A 11 10.78 28.11 -4.22
C THR A 11 10.69 26.64 -4.62
N GLU A 12 10.54 26.36 -5.90
CA GLU A 12 10.46 24.98 -6.39
C GLU A 12 11.79 24.25 -6.19
N HIS A 13 12.91 24.87 -6.56
CA HIS A 13 14.24 24.32 -6.28
C HIS A 13 14.44 24.01 -4.78
N TRP A 14 13.99 24.91 -3.91
CA TRP A 14 14.05 24.70 -2.47
C TRP A 14 13.21 23.48 -2.04
N ARG A 15 11.98 23.33 -2.56
CA ARG A 15 11.12 22.18 -2.24
C ARG A 15 11.78 20.87 -2.66
N PHE A 16 12.30 20.76 -3.89
CA PHE A 16 13.01 19.56 -4.33
C PHE A 16 14.22 19.23 -3.46
N ARG A 17 14.97 20.26 -3.03
CA ARG A 17 16.24 20.04 -2.32
C ARG A 17 16.08 19.76 -0.83
N TYR A 18 15.15 20.43 -0.16
CA TYR A 18 15.10 20.44 1.31
C TYR A 18 13.82 19.86 1.90
N LEU A 19 12.69 19.91 1.19
CA LEU A 19 11.43 19.41 1.73
C LEU A 19 11.48 17.91 2.07
N PRO A 20 12.08 17.03 1.24
CA PRO A 20 12.19 15.61 1.59
C PRO A 20 12.87 15.37 2.95
N GLY A 21 14.01 16.02 3.20
CA GLY A 21 14.74 15.89 4.46
C GLY A 21 13.98 16.43 5.68
N LEU A 22 13.23 17.52 5.52
CA LEU A 22 12.35 18.04 6.58
C LEU A 22 11.22 17.07 6.91
N VAL A 23 10.63 16.45 5.90
CA VAL A 23 9.56 15.47 6.08
C VAL A 23 10.10 14.19 6.68
N ASP A 24 11.32 13.76 6.32
CA ASP A 24 11.97 12.61 6.97
C ASP A 24 12.21 12.87 8.47
N LEU A 25 12.56 14.10 8.85
CA LEU A 25 12.67 14.51 10.25
C LEU A 25 11.30 14.46 10.95
N LEU A 26 10.26 14.96 10.30
CA LEU A 26 8.89 14.90 10.82
C LEU A 26 8.43 13.46 11.07
N VAL A 27 8.72 12.55 10.13
CA VAL A 27 8.41 11.13 10.28
C VAL A 27 9.25 10.47 11.37
N ALA A 28 10.54 10.81 11.47
CA ALA A 28 11.37 10.31 12.56
C ALA A 28 10.78 10.72 13.92
N ALA A 29 10.41 12.00 14.07
CA ALA A 29 9.74 12.51 15.26
C ALA A 29 8.40 11.81 15.53
N SER A 30 7.62 11.53 14.49
CA SER A 30 6.33 10.83 14.62
C SER A 30 6.46 9.39 15.13
N THR A 31 7.65 8.79 15.05
CA THR A 31 7.94 7.42 15.51
C THR A 31 8.64 7.35 16.88
N PHE A 32 8.92 8.48 17.51
CA PHE A 32 9.73 8.53 18.74
C PHE A 32 9.18 7.66 19.87
N GLN A 33 7.85 7.63 20.06
CA GLN A 33 7.22 6.80 21.10
C GLN A 33 7.29 5.29 20.79
N ALA A 34 7.32 4.92 19.51
CA ALA A 34 7.31 3.52 19.09
C ALA A 34 8.58 2.79 19.52
N TRP A 35 9.71 3.48 19.58
CA TRP A 35 11.00 2.88 19.96
C TRP A 35 10.92 2.26 21.36
N LYS A 36 10.23 2.91 22.29
CA LYS A 36 10.01 2.40 23.65
C LYS A 36 9.01 1.24 23.70
N ARG A 37 8.01 1.25 22.82
CA ARG A 37 6.96 0.21 22.80
C ARG A 37 7.41 -1.07 22.08
N LEU A 38 8.37 -0.97 21.17
CA LEU A 38 8.91 -2.10 20.40
C LEU A 38 9.92 -2.97 21.20
N SER A 39 10.38 -2.53 22.37
CA SER A 39 11.40 -3.27 23.14
C SER A 39 10.87 -4.52 23.86
N GLY A 40 9.57 -4.77 23.85
CA GLY A 40 8.93 -5.89 24.58
C GLY A 40 7.96 -6.74 23.76
N ILE A 41 7.95 -6.61 22.44
CA ILE A 41 7.02 -7.32 21.56
C ILE A 41 7.76 -7.91 20.34
N SER A 42 7.14 -8.90 19.69
CA SER A 42 7.58 -9.36 18.37
C SER A 42 7.55 -8.18 17.40
N ARG A 43 8.58 -8.08 16.54
CA ARG A 43 8.73 -7.02 15.53
C ARG A 43 8.26 -7.46 14.15
N PHE A 44 7.82 -8.70 14.03
CA PHE A 44 7.49 -9.34 12.76
C PHE A 44 6.04 -9.05 12.38
N VAL A 45 5.82 -8.48 11.21
CA VAL A 45 4.50 -8.08 10.72
C VAL A 45 4.28 -8.71 9.35
N LEU A 46 3.24 -9.53 9.21
CA LEU A 46 2.82 -10.06 7.91
C LEU A 46 1.98 -9.00 7.19
N VAL A 47 2.40 -8.60 5.99
CA VAL A 47 1.78 -7.51 5.23
C VAL A 47 0.91 -8.05 4.10
N ASP A 48 -0.36 -7.68 4.12
CA ASP A 48 -1.30 -7.97 3.05
C ASP A 48 -1.01 -7.14 1.78
N GLY A 49 -1.29 -7.70 0.60
CA GLY A 49 -1.16 -7.03 -0.68
C GLY A 49 -2.09 -5.81 -0.82
N SER A 50 -3.21 -5.78 -0.10
CA SER A 50 -4.10 -4.61 -0.04
C SER A 50 -3.36 -3.35 0.47
N LEU A 51 -2.49 -3.52 1.48
CA LEU A 51 -1.71 -2.43 2.05
C LEU A 51 -0.73 -1.83 1.04
N LEU A 52 -0.04 -2.68 0.28
CA LEU A 52 0.90 -2.24 -0.76
C LEU A 52 0.19 -1.39 -1.82
N GLY A 53 -1.00 -1.81 -2.25
CA GLY A 53 -1.81 -1.04 -3.19
C GLY A 53 -2.24 0.33 -2.66
N HIS A 54 -2.57 0.43 -1.37
CA HIS A 54 -2.93 1.71 -0.73
C HIS A 54 -1.73 2.57 -0.34
N SER A 55 -0.52 1.98 -0.32
CA SER A 55 0.70 2.73 -0.03
C SER A 55 1.19 3.62 -1.17
N ILE A 56 0.60 3.48 -2.36
CA ILE A 56 0.84 4.37 -3.50
C ILE A 56 0.07 5.66 -3.23
N THR A 57 0.81 6.68 -2.79
CA THR A 57 0.25 7.95 -2.32
C THR A 57 0.27 9.04 -3.38
N HIS A 58 1.10 8.86 -4.42
CA HIS A 58 1.14 9.76 -5.55
C HIS A 58 1.11 8.98 -6.86
N GLU A 59 0.41 9.52 -7.83
CA GLU A 59 0.29 8.95 -9.18
C GLU A 59 0.63 9.99 -10.25
N THR A 60 0.97 9.49 -11.42
CA THR A 60 1.25 10.30 -12.60
C THR A 60 -0.06 10.78 -13.24
N ALA A 61 -0.20 12.09 -13.35
CA ALA A 61 -1.33 12.75 -14.00
C ALA A 61 -0.88 13.52 -15.25
N TRP A 62 -1.76 13.58 -16.25
CA TRP A 62 -1.60 14.50 -17.37
C TRP A 62 -2.24 15.84 -17.01
N ILE A 63 -1.43 16.90 -17.02
CA ILE A 63 -1.87 18.26 -16.77
C ILE A 63 -2.07 18.95 -18.11
N SER A 64 -3.34 19.16 -18.48
CA SER A 64 -3.68 19.87 -19.71
C SER A 64 -3.25 21.34 -19.63
N THR A 65 -2.59 21.83 -20.67
CA THR A 65 -2.26 23.26 -20.85
C THR A 65 -3.20 23.93 -21.86
N GLY A 66 -4.30 23.26 -22.19
CA GLY A 66 -5.23 23.66 -23.24
C GLY A 66 -4.80 23.17 -24.63
N THR A 67 -5.75 23.28 -25.56
CA THR A 67 -5.57 22.94 -26.97
C THR A 67 -4.81 24.03 -27.69
N LYS A 68 -3.81 23.66 -28.49
CA LYS A 68 -3.09 24.58 -29.38
C LYS A 68 -3.14 24.05 -30.80
N LYS A 69 -3.29 24.98 -31.75
CA LYS A 69 -3.15 24.66 -33.18
C LYS A 69 -1.69 24.42 -33.53
N TRP A 70 -1.43 23.30 -34.20
CA TRP A 70 -0.18 23.00 -34.88
C TRP A 70 -0.49 22.86 -36.37
N GLY A 71 -0.36 23.95 -37.12
CA GLY A 71 -0.97 24.07 -38.44
C GLY A 71 -2.49 24.08 -38.33
N ASP A 72 -3.16 23.20 -39.07
CA ASP A 72 -4.62 23.05 -39.05
C ASP A 72 -5.14 22.00 -38.05
N VAL A 73 -4.24 21.35 -37.29
CA VAL A 73 -4.61 20.31 -36.31
C VAL A 73 -4.60 20.88 -34.91
N ASP A 74 -5.70 20.63 -34.18
CA ASP A 74 -5.81 20.93 -32.76
C ASP A 74 -5.14 19.83 -31.93
N ILE A 75 -4.07 20.20 -31.21
CA ILE A 75 -3.34 19.29 -30.33
C ILE A 75 -3.62 19.66 -28.87
N GLU A 76 -4.09 18.69 -28.08
CA GLU A 76 -4.18 18.85 -26.64
C GLU A 76 -2.77 18.91 -26.04
N GLY A 77 -2.35 20.12 -25.65
CA GLY A 77 -1.08 20.32 -24.97
C GLY A 77 -1.16 19.90 -23.51
N GLY A 78 -0.04 19.46 -22.96
CA GLY A 78 0.06 19.18 -21.54
C GLY A 78 1.40 18.60 -21.15
N TYR A 79 1.53 18.23 -19.89
CA TYR A 79 2.71 17.55 -19.37
C TYR A 79 2.32 16.52 -18.31
N ALA A 80 3.16 15.50 -18.14
CA ALA A 80 3.02 14.57 -17.02
C ALA A 80 3.57 15.21 -15.75
N ALA A 81 2.82 15.11 -14.65
CA ALA A 81 3.26 15.52 -13.33
C ALA A 81 2.82 14.53 -12.27
N ARG A 82 3.56 14.48 -11.16
CA ARG A 82 3.13 13.77 -9.96
C ARG A 82 2.08 14.59 -9.21
N ILE A 83 0.97 13.95 -8.83
CA ILE A 83 -0.05 14.51 -7.95
C ILE A 83 -0.37 13.55 -6.79
N CYS A 84 -0.90 14.07 -5.70
CA CYS A 84 -1.35 13.25 -4.58
C CYS A 84 -2.61 12.46 -4.95
N VAL A 85 -2.76 11.26 -4.38
CA VAL A 85 -4.01 10.50 -4.50
C VAL A 85 -5.12 11.13 -3.65
N HIS A 86 -4.77 11.57 -2.44
CA HIS A 86 -5.70 12.17 -1.49
C HIS A 86 -5.39 13.67 -1.31
N GLY A 87 -6.42 14.48 -1.34
CA GLY A 87 -6.39 15.91 -1.03
C GLY A 87 -6.35 16.21 0.48
N PRO A 88 -6.17 17.48 0.84
CA PRO A 88 -6.02 17.92 2.24
C PRO A 88 -7.27 17.69 3.09
N ASP A 89 -8.46 17.80 2.48
CA ASP A 89 -9.76 17.66 3.15
C ASP A 89 -10.31 16.23 3.10
N CYS A 90 -9.52 15.26 2.65
CA CYS A 90 -9.94 13.86 2.62
C CYS A 90 -10.08 13.33 4.06
N ASP A 91 -11.23 12.77 4.42
CA ASP A 91 -11.49 12.25 5.76
C ASP A 91 -11.83 10.75 5.79
N THR A 92 -11.71 10.09 4.63
CA THR A 92 -12.07 8.69 4.41
C THR A 92 -11.30 7.73 5.33
N GLU A 93 -11.90 6.57 5.62
CA GLU A 93 -11.26 5.49 6.41
C GLU A 93 -9.92 5.04 5.79
N ILE A 94 -9.84 5.00 4.45
CA ILE A 94 -8.61 4.73 3.71
C ILE A 94 -7.56 5.78 4.03
N TYR A 95 -7.88 7.07 3.84
CA TYR A 95 -6.91 8.15 4.04
C TYR A 95 -6.37 8.16 5.48
N ARG A 96 -7.25 8.01 6.48
CA ARG A 96 -6.84 7.90 7.89
C ARG A 96 -5.80 6.80 8.08
N ASN A 97 -5.97 5.63 7.47
CA ASN A 97 -4.98 4.56 7.52
C ASN A 97 -3.70 4.87 6.77
N VAL A 98 -3.79 5.45 5.58
CA VAL A 98 -2.62 5.85 4.79
C VAL A 98 -1.75 6.85 5.57
N THR A 99 -2.32 7.75 6.39
CA THR A 99 -1.52 8.69 7.20
C THR A 99 -0.62 8.03 8.26
N TYR A 100 -0.88 6.78 8.67
CA TYR A 100 0.00 6.05 9.60
C TYR A 100 1.10 5.26 8.90
N MET A 101 0.94 4.98 7.60
CA MET A 101 1.90 4.20 6.83
C MET A 101 3.31 4.82 6.76
N PRO A 102 3.52 6.14 6.71
CA PRO A 102 4.87 6.71 6.71
C PRO A 102 5.68 6.34 7.94
N GLY A 103 5.08 6.36 9.13
CA GLY A 103 5.75 5.97 10.37
C GLY A 103 6.07 4.48 10.38
N ILE A 104 5.16 3.63 9.92
CA ILE A 104 5.39 2.18 9.79
C ILE A 104 6.54 1.90 8.81
N ALA A 105 6.53 2.54 7.64
CA ALA A 105 7.58 2.41 6.64
C ALA A 105 8.94 2.91 7.17
N HIS A 106 8.96 4.01 7.92
CA HIS A 106 10.17 4.51 8.57
C HIS A 106 10.75 3.51 9.58
N LEU A 107 9.91 2.98 10.48
CA LEU A 107 10.33 1.95 11.43
C LEU A 107 10.91 0.73 10.72
N ALA A 108 10.30 0.31 9.60
CA ALA A 108 10.80 -0.80 8.81
C ALA A 108 12.16 -0.50 8.15
N ARG A 109 12.33 0.68 7.54
CA ARG A 109 13.64 1.12 6.98
C ARG A 109 14.73 1.20 8.04
N LYS A 110 14.37 1.48 9.29
CA LYS A 110 15.31 1.51 10.44
C LYS A 110 15.55 0.13 11.07
N GLY A 111 14.93 -0.93 10.58
CA GLY A 111 15.04 -2.28 11.16
C GLY A 111 14.38 -2.43 12.53
N LEU A 112 13.49 -1.51 12.89
CA LEU A 112 12.74 -1.55 14.15
C LEU A 112 11.44 -2.37 14.02
N LEU A 113 10.92 -2.46 12.80
CA LEU A 113 9.88 -3.39 12.39
C LEU A 113 10.40 -4.24 11.24
N GLU A 114 10.08 -5.53 11.21
CA GLU A 114 10.38 -6.38 10.07
C GLU A 114 9.08 -6.76 9.37
N LEU A 115 8.96 -6.31 8.12
CA LEU A 115 7.80 -6.58 7.30
C LEU A 115 8.04 -7.83 6.47
N TYR A 116 7.08 -8.73 6.54
CA TYR A 116 7.13 -10.04 5.90
C TYR A 116 5.96 -10.19 4.94
N THR A 117 6.14 -11.09 3.98
CA THR A 117 5.07 -11.62 3.14
C THR A 117 5.01 -13.14 3.33
N SER A 118 4.17 -13.84 2.58
CA SER A 118 4.10 -15.30 2.56
C SER A 118 4.06 -15.80 1.12
N ALA A 119 4.35 -17.08 0.94
CA ALA A 119 4.27 -17.79 -0.32
C ALA A 119 2.91 -17.58 -1.01
N GLU A 120 1.82 -17.69 -0.26
CA GLU A 120 0.47 -17.46 -0.79
C GLU A 120 0.26 -15.99 -1.19
N LEU A 121 0.70 -15.02 -0.39
CA LEU A 121 0.60 -13.60 -0.70
C LEU A 121 1.44 -13.20 -1.91
N GLU A 122 2.61 -13.81 -2.09
CA GLU A 122 3.45 -13.63 -3.28
C GLU A 122 2.75 -14.17 -4.53
N ASP A 123 2.10 -15.33 -4.44
CA ASP A 123 1.28 -15.87 -5.53
C ASP A 123 0.08 -14.97 -5.85
N GLU A 124 -0.61 -14.44 -4.83
CA GLU A 124 -1.68 -13.45 -5.06
C GLU A 124 -1.19 -12.21 -5.79
N GLN A 125 0.00 -11.72 -5.42
CA GLN A 125 0.61 -10.58 -6.08
C GLN A 125 1.02 -10.90 -7.51
N ALA A 126 1.57 -12.08 -7.77
CA ALA A 126 1.97 -12.51 -9.11
C ALA A 126 0.79 -12.61 -10.09
N ARG A 127 -0.42 -12.92 -9.59
CA ARG A 127 -1.68 -12.93 -10.37
C ARG A 127 -2.17 -11.54 -10.76
N HIS A 128 -1.62 -10.48 -10.16
CA HIS A 128 -2.03 -9.11 -10.40
C HIS A 128 -0.93 -8.31 -11.12
N PRO A 129 -1.29 -7.29 -11.92
CA PRO A 129 -0.28 -6.44 -12.54
C PRO A 129 0.57 -5.76 -11.47
N VAL A 130 1.89 -5.76 -11.66
CA VAL A 130 2.86 -5.17 -10.72
C VAL A 130 2.51 -3.73 -10.32
N GLY A 131 1.95 -2.95 -11.25
CA GLY A 131 1.55 -1.57 -10.99
C GLY A 131 0.41 -1.40 -9.97
N ARG A 132 -0.33 -2.47 -9.66
CA ARG A 132 -1.29 -2.49 -8.55
C ARG A 132 -0.60 -2.21 -7.21
N PHE A 133 0.63 -2.72 -7.03
CA PHE A 133 1.39 -2.67 -5.79
C PHE A 133 2.56 -1.66 -5.82
N ARG A 134 3.03 -1.29 -7.02
CA ARG A 134 4.15 -0.34 -7.18
C ARG A 134 3.82 0.98 -7.88
N GLY A 135 2.63 1.12 -8.46
CA GLY A 135 2.25 2.24 -9.31
C GLY A 135 2.38 1.90 -10.80
N TYR A 136 1.55 2.51 -11.64
CA TYR A 136 1.54 2.30 -13.10
C TYR A 136 2.27 3.39 -13.86
N GLY A 137 2.33 4.61 -13.29
CA GLY A 137 2.94 5.75 -13.92
C GLY A 137 4.43 5.89 -13.61
N LEU A 138 5.12 6.58 -14.51
CA LEU A 138 6.57 6.83 -14.40
C LEU A 138 6.95 7.63 -13.14
N MET A 139 6.05 8.50 -12.69
CA MET A 139 6.26 9.42 -11.57
C MET A 139 5.53 8.98 -10.30
N ASP A 140 4.98 7.76 -10.26
CA ASP A 140 4.25 7.28 -9.09
C ASP A 140 5.20 7.14 -7.88
N HIS A 141 4.67 7.36 -6.68
CA HIS A 141 5.41 7.21 -5.43
C HIS A 141 4.62 6.35 -4.44
N GLY A 142 5.31 5.37 -3.84
CA GLY A 142 4.75 4.46 -2.86
C GLY A 142 5.61 4.38 -1.61
N LEU A 143 4.97 4.40 -0.44
CA LEU A 143 5.65 4.52 0.85
C LEU A 143 6.54 3.31 1.20
N PHE A 144 6.25 2.12 0.65
CA PHE A 144 6.99 0.88 0.90
C PHE A 144 7.89 0.43 -0.26
N ARG A 145 8.09 1.26 -1.28
CA ARG A 145 8.81 0.88 -2.52
C ARG A 145 10.17 0.22 -2.30
N ASP A 146 10.94 0.71 -1.32
CA ASP A 146 12.31 0.25 -1.04
C ASP A 146 12.42 -0.64 0.20
N ILE A 147 11.28 -1.14 0.70
CA ILE A 147 11.25 -2.05 1.84
C ILE A 147 11.16 -3.47 1.30
N ARG A 148 12.22 -4.25 1.50
CA ARG A 148 12.25 -5.66 1.12
C ARG A 148 11.43 -6.47 2.13
N MET A 149 10.34 -7.07 1.66
CA MET A 149 9.54 -8.03 2.41
C MET A 149 9.97 -9.43 2.02
N ARG A 150 10.45 -10.22 2.99
CA ARG A 150 10.82 -11.62 2.76
C ARG A 150 9.61 -12.51 3.00
N SER A 151 9.47 -13.59 2.23
CA SER A 151 8.49 -14.61 2.54
C SER A 151 8.88 -15.39 3.81
N VAL A 152 7.91 -15.71 4.65
CA VAL A 152 8.10 -16.43 5.92
C VAL A 152 8.11 -17.95 5.77
N ASP A 153 7.52 -18.45 4.69
CA ASP A 153 7.29 -19.86 4.39
C ASP A 153 7.81 -20.26 3.00
N GLY A 154 8.64 -19.42 2.38
CA GLY A 154 9.32 -19.70 1.11
C GLY A 154 8.50 -19.27 -0.11
N TYR A 155 8.56 -20.05 -1.19
CA TYR A 155 7.90 -19.72 -2.45
C TYR A 155 6.79 -20.73 -2.75
N ALA A 156 5.60 -20.23 -3.09
CA ALA A 156 4.54 -21.06 -3.66
C ALA A 156 4.71 -21.04 -5.18
N PHE A 157 5.04 -22.19 -5.76
CA PHE A 157 4.91 -22.37 -7.20
C PHE A 157 3.47 -22.77 -7.51
N SER A 158 2.62 -21.79 -7.81
CA SER A 158 1.46 -22.09 -8.65
C SER A 158 1.99 -22.48 -10.02
N THR A 159 1.41 -23.52 -10.63
CA THR A 159 1.79 -24.06 -11.93
C THR A 159 1.67 -22.95 -12.99
N MET A 160 2.73 -22.15 -13.16
CA MET A 160 2.83 -21.13 -14.21
C MET A 160 3.08 -21.86 -15.54
N GLY A 161 2.04 -22.52 -16.04
CA GLY A 161 1.96 -22.91 -17.44
C GLY A 161 1.71 -21.68 -18.30
N PRO A 162 2.14 -21.68 -19.58
CA PRO A 162 1.68 -20.68 -20.53
C PRO A 162 0.15 -20.65 -20.54
N GLY A 163 -0.48 -19.46 -20.47
CA GLY A 163 -1.94 -19.32 -20.34
C GLY A 163 -2.80 -19.90 -21.48
N TRP A 164 -2.18 -20.51 -22.50
CA TRP A 164 -2.82 -21.28 -23.56
C TRP A 164 -2.85 -22.80 -23.29
N LEU A 165 -2.09 -23.30 -22.31
CA LEU A 165 -1.98 -24.72 -21.93
C LEU A 165 -2.80 -25.08 -20.69
N THR A 166 -3.06 -24.13 -19.79
CA THR A 166 -3.80 -24.35 -18.55
C THR A 166 -5.03 -23.45 -18.52
N ASN A 167 -6.20 -24.02 -18.80
CA ASN A 167 -7.51 -23.34 -18.77
C ASN A 167 -8.06 -23.12 -17.35
N SER A 168 -7.29 -23.44 -16.32
CA SER A 168 -7.71 -23.33 -14.92
C SER A 168 -7.46 -21.93 -14.36
N ASP A 169 -8.45 -21.38 -13.64
CA ASP A 169 -8.30 -20.12 -12.90
C ASP A 169 -7.30 -20.33 -11.75
N PRO A 170 -6.11 -19.67 -11.77
CA PRO A 170 -5.08 -19.87 -10.75
C PRO A 170 -5.58 -19.54 -9.34
N LYS A 171 -6.54 -18.61 -9.22
CA LYS A 171 -7.16 -18.31 -7.93
C LYS A 171 -8.00 -19.49 -7.42
N ALA A 172 -8.74 -20.14 -8.32
CA ALA A 172 -9.55 -21.31 -7.97
C ALA A 172 -8.66 -22.51 -7.59
N GLU A 173 -7.54 -22.71 -8.28
CA GLU A 173 -6.56 -23.74 -7.92
C GLU A 173 -5.96 -23.51 -6.52
N GLN A 174 -5.54 -22.28 -6.23
CA GLN A 174 -5.06 -21.89 -4.90
C GLN A 174 -6.14 -22.16 -3.85
N GLN A 175 -7.36 -21.71 -4.09
CA GLN A 175 -8.47 -21.92 -3.16
C GLN A 175 -8.79 -23.41 -2.93
N ALA A 176 -8.76 -24.23 -3.97
CA ALA A 176 -8.99 -25.67 -3.88
C ALA A 176 -7.87 -26.37 -3.09
N ARG A 177 -6.61 -26.00 -3.32
CA ARG A 177 -5.45 -26.51 -2.57
C ARG A 177 -5.56 -26.18 -1.08
N LEU A 178 -5.92 -24.94 -0.75
CA LEU A 178 -6.11 -24.53 0.65
C LEU A 178 -7.33 -25.20 1.30
N ALA A 179 -8.41 -25.41 0.54
CA ALA A 179 -9.61 -26.10 1.05
C ALA A 179 -9.35 -27.56 1.43
N GLY A 180 -8.34 -28.20 0.83
CA GLY A 180 -7.90 -29.56 1.19
C GLY A 180 -6.94 -29.64 2.38
N SER A 181 -6.67 -28.52 3.07
CA SER A 181 -5.77 -28.50 4.23
C SER A 181 -6.44 -28.99 5.51
N ASP A 182 -5.79 -29.94 6.21
CA ASP A 182 -6.22 -30.47 7.51
C ASP A 182 -5.75 -29.64 8.72
N ASP A 183 -5.26 -28.42 8.49
CA ASP A 183 -4.81 -27.53 9.57
C ASP A 183 -5.98 -27.07 10.44
N ALA A 184 -6.00 -27.53 11.69
CA ALA A 184 -7.11 -27.30 12.63
C ALA A 184 -7.39 -25.81 12.91
N LEU A 185 -6.35 -24.96 12.92
CA LEU A 185 -6.51 -23.52 13.12
C LEU A 185 -7.16 -22.89 11.88
N TYR A 186 -6.66 -23.23 10.70
CA TYR A 186 -7.26 -22.79 9.43
C TYR A 186 -8.73 -23.17 9.33
N THR A 187 -9.09 -24.44 9.58
CA THR A 187 -10.48 -24.90 9.51
C THR A 187 -11.38 -24.15 10.51
N SER A 188 -10.87 -23.90 11.71
CA SER A 188 -11.59 -23.16 12.76
C SER A 188 -11.80 -21.68 12.38
N LEU A 189 -10.79 -21.04 11.80
CA LEU A 189 -10.88 -19.68 11.27
C LEU A 189 -11.90 -19.61 10.13
N LEU A 190 -11.79 -20.53 9.16
CA LEU A 190 -12.67 -20.59 7.99
C LEU A 190 -14.13 -20.76 8.38
N LYS A 191 -14.43 -21.58 9.40
CA LYS A 191 -15.79 -21.76 9.93
C LYS A 191 -16.40 -20.45 10.46
N LYS A 192 -15.58 -19.54 10.99
CA LYS A 192 -16.03 -18.25 11.54
C LYS A 192 -16.04 -17.14 10.50
N LEU A 193 -15.03 -17.08 9.65
CA LEU A 193 -14.92 -16.07 8.59
C LEU A 193 -15.85 -16.39 7.40
N GLY A 194 -16.18 -17.67 7.20
CA GLY A 194 -16.96 -18.14 6.06
C GLY A 194 -16.08 -18.47 4.85
N ALA A 195 -16.55 -19.39 4.00
CA ALA A 195 -15.79 -19.94 2.88
C ALA A 195 -15.25 -18.90 1.88
N LYS A 196 -15.92 -17.74 1.76
CA LYS A 196 -15.47 -16.64 0.88
C LYS A 196 -14.14 -16.01 1.33
N ASN A 197 -13.82 -16.09 2.62
CA ASN A 197 -12.63 -15.52 3.25
C ASN A 197 -11.56 -16.60 3.48
N ASN A 198 -11.49 -17.57 2.55
CA ASN A 198 -10.53 -18.68 2.56
C ASN A 198 -9.08 -18.17 2.66
N LEU A 199 -8.72 -17.20 1.82
CA LEU A 199 -7.35 -16.68 1.75
C LEU A 199 -7.02 -15.90 3.02
N ASP A 200 -7.95 -15.08 3.51
CA ASP A 200 -7.79 -14.34 4.75
C ASP A 200 -7.59 -15.26 5.96
N ALA A 201 -8.37 -16.35 6.04
CA ALA A 201 -8.19 -17.38 7.07
C ALA A 201 -6.78 -17.99 7.02
N TRP A 202 -6.27 -18.25 5.81
CA TRP A 202 -4.93 -18.78 5.61
C TRP A 202 -3.83 -17.78 6.01
N HIS A 203 -3.99 -16.51 5.67
CA HIS A 203 -3.03 -15.45 6.03
C HIS A 203 -2.95 -15.25 7.53
N ILE A 204 -4.09 -15.23 8.23
CA ILE A 204 -4.15 -15.14 9.70
C ILE A 204 -3.47 -16.37 10.32
N ARG A 205 -3.77 -17.58 9.83
CA ARG A 205 -3.13 -18.81 10.29
C ARG A 205 -1.62 -18.77 10.08
N THR A 206 -1.17 -18.28 8.92
CA THR A 206 0.26 -18.20 8.57
C THR A 206 0.97 -17.22 9.50
N ALA A 207 0.37 -16.06 9.75
CA ALA A 207 0.90 -15.11 10.70
C ALA A 207 1.02 -15.72 12.12
N GLU A 208 0.00 -16.46 12.58
CA GLU A 208 0.02 -17.14 13.88
C GLU A 208 1.09 -18.23 13.98
N ARG A 209 1.19 -19.09 12.98
CA ARG A 209 2.17 -20.19 12.97
C ARG A 209 3.62 -19.68 12.99
N HIS A 210 3.87 -18.50 12.41
CA HIS A 210 5.18 -17.88 12.36
C HIS A 210 5.41 -16.84 13.48
N ASN A 211 4.55 -16.81 14.51
CA ASN A 211 4.66 -15.91 15.67
C ASN A 211 4.78 -14.42 15.27
N MET A 212 4.05 -14.03 14.23
CA MET A 212 3.95 -12.63 13.83
C MET A 212 3.24 -11.84 14.92
N PHE A 213 3.69 -10.61 15.14
CA PHE A 213 2.99 -9.70 16.03
C PHE A 213 1.58 -9.39 15.50
N CYS A 214 1.49 -9.09 14.19
CA CYS A 214 0.22 -8.86 13.55
C CYS A 214 0.21 -9.25 12.06
N PHE A 215 -0.99 -9.52 11.57
CA PHE A 215 -1.34 -9.48 10.16
C PHE A 215 -1.90 -8.07 9.86
N LEU A 216 -1.17 -7.31 9.04
CA LEU A 216 -1.45 -5.92 8.72
C LEU A 216 -2.16 -5.82 7.37
N THR A 217 -3.41 -5.34 7.40
CA THR A 217 -4.30 -5.30 6.23
C THR A 217 -5.02 -3.96 6.11
N MET A 218 -5.44 -3.63 4.88
CA MET A 218 -6.37 -2.55 4.57
C MET A 218 -7.79 -3.06 4.26
N ASP A 219 -8.05 -4.36 4.40
CA ASP A 219 -9.40 -4.90 4.29
C ASP A 219 -10.19 -4.64 5.58
N PHE A 220 -10.96 -3.53 5.56
CA PHE A 220 -11.80 -3.15 6.69
C PHE A 220 -12.96 -4.11 6.94
N SER A 221 -13.41 -4.84 5.91
CA SER A 221 -14.47 -5.84 6.07
C SER A 221 -13.96 -7.04 6.85
N LEU A 222 -12.76 -7.53 6.51
CA LEU A 222 -12.07 -8.56 7.28
C LEU A 222 -11.84 -8.12 8.72
N LYS A 223 -11.32 -6.90 8.92
CA LYS A 223 -11.07 -6.37 10.27
C LYS A 223 -12.33 -6.35 11.12
N ARG A 224 -13.44 -5.82 10.60
CA ARG A 224 -14.74 -5.80 11.31
C ARG A 224 -15.23 -7.20 11.64
N LEU A 225 -15.04 -8.16 10.72
CA LEU A 225 -15.44 -9.55 10.92
C LEU A 225 -14.63 -10.23 12.04
N VAL A 226 -13.32 -9.97 12.09
CA VAL A 226 -12.44 -10.45 13.17
C VAL A 226 -12.83 -9.83 14.50
N ASP A 227 -13.05 -8.51 14.55
CA ASP A 227 -13.46 -7.80 15.78
C ASP A 227 -14.79 -8.31 16.32
N ALA A 228 -15.77 -8.54 15.44
CA ALA A 228 -17.07 -9.09 15.81
C ALA A 228 -16.98 -10.51 16.40
N ASN A 229 -15.88 -11.22 16.17
CA ASN A 229 -15.62 -12.56 16.68
C ASN A 229 -14.47 -12.61 17.71
N ALA A 230 -13.93 -11.47 18.16
CA ALA A 230 -12.73 -11.42 19.01
C ALA A 230 -12.83 -12.21 20.32
N GLN A 231 -14.05 -12.35 20.88
CA GLN A 231 -14.29 -13.10 22.13
C GLN A 231 -14.57 -14.60 21.91
N LYS A 232 -14.58 -15.06 20.65
CA LYS A 232 -14.90 -16.44 20.26
C LYS A 232 -13.64 -17.14 19.77
N GLU A 233 -13.56 -18.44 19.99
CA GLU A 233 -12.51 -19.25 19.36
C GLU A 233 -12.69 -19.30 17.84
N PRO A 234 -11.57 -19.30 17.06
CA PRO A 234 -10.19 -19.29 17.54
C PRO A 234 -9.60 -17.89 17.84
N PHE A 235 -10.30 -16.80 17.53
CA PHE A 235 -9.75 -15.43 17.65
C PHE A 235 -9.33 -15.04 19.06
N ARG A 236 -10.06 -15.52 20.07
CA ARG A 236 -9.75 -15.25 21.48
C ARG A 236 -8.36 -15.76 21.89
N SER A 237 -7.92 -16.89 21.32
CA SER A 237 -6.65 -17.54 21.66
C SER A 237 -5.49 -17.17 20.72
N LEU A 238 -5.74 -16.42 19.65
CA LEU A 238 -4.70 -15.95 18.75
C LEU A 238 -3.74 -15.00 19.48
N ARG A 239 -2.43 -15.24 19.29
CA ARG A 239 -1.38 -14.31 19.74
C ARG A 239 -1.19 -13.20 18.72
N THR A 240 -1.36 -13.53 17.44
CA THR A 240 -1.31 -12.63 16.31
C THR A 240 -2.55 -11.76 16.26
N ARG A 241 -2.35 -10.45 16.10
CA ARG A 241 -3.44 -9.50 15.94
C ARG A 241 -3.73 -9.26 14.47
N VAL A 242 -4.99 -9.11 14.10
CA VAL A 242 -5.36 -8.54 12.79
C VAL A 242 -5.49 -7.04 12.97
N MET A 243 -4.65 -6.26 12.29
CA MET A 243 -4.53 -4.82 12.52
C MET A 243 -4.62 -4.04 11.21
N THR A 244 -5.21 -2.85 11.28
CA THR A 244 -5.05 -1.83 10.24
C THR A 244 -3.83 -0.95 10.55
N PRO A 245 -3.33 -0.13 9.60
CA PRO A 245 -2.30 0.86 9.87
C PRO A 245 -2.64 1.81 11.03
N VAL A 246 -3.90 2.23 11.16
CA VAL A 246 -4.35 3.06 12.31
C VAL A 246 -4.20 2.29 13.62
N ASP A 247 -4.61 1.02 13.66
CA ASP A 247 -4.51 0.20 14.87
C ASP A 247 -3.05 0.03 15.28
N LEU A 248 -2.19 -0.36 14.33
CA LEU A 248 -0.76 -0.57 14.59
C LEU A 248 -0.11 0.76 14.99
N GLY A 249 -0.42 1.84 14.28
CA GLY A 249 0.10 3.15 14.56
C GLY A 249 -0.26 3.65 15.95
N ARG A 250 -1.53 3.56 16.35
CA ARG A 250 -1.97 3.92 17.70
C ARG A 250 -1.34 3.04 18.77
N PHE A 251 -1.26 1.73 18.52
CA PHE A 251 -0.62 0.79 19.43
C PHE A 251 0.86 1.14 19.64
N LEU A 252 1.57 1.56 18.59
CA LEU A 252 2.97 1.99 18.67
C LEU A 252 3.14 3.46 19.11
N GLY A 253 2.07 4.24 19.23
CA GLY A 253 2.14 5.66 19.57
C GLY A 253 2.68 6.54 18.42
N LEU A 254 2.42 6.12 17.18
CA LEU A 254 2.75 6.91 15.99
C LEU A 254 1.84 8.13 15.87
N THR A 255 2.41 9.25 15.44
CA THR A 255 1.62 10.41 14.98
C THR A 255 1.34 10.27 13.48
N PRO A 256 0.08 10.47 13.02
CA PRO A 256 -0.22 10.41 11.58
C PRO A 256 0.49 11.52 10.81
N VAL A 257 1.03 11.19 9.63
CA VAL A 257 1.71 12.11 8.73
C VAL A 257 0.98 12.13 7.38
N PRO A 258 0.43 13.27 6.95
CA PRO A 258 -0.24 13.40 5.65
C PRO A 258 0.66 12.99 4.48
N PRO A 259 0.18 12.12 3.56
CA PRO A 259 0.93 11.71 2.39
C PRO A 259 1.35 12.86 1.47
N ALA A 260 0.60 13.97 1.45
CA ALA A 260 0.94 15.14 0.63
C ALA A 260 2.33 15.73 0.93
N PHE A 261 2.88 15.49 2.13
CA PHE A 261 4.24 15.89 2.45
C PHE A 261 5.30 15.14 1.64
N PHE A 262 4.98 13.98 1.05
CA PHE A 262 5.91 13.16 0.27
C PHE A 262 5.94 13.52 -1.22
N SER A 263 5.29 14.60 -1.66
CA SER A 263 5.20 14.93 -3.10
C SER A 263 6.55 15.06 -3.79
N TYR A 264 7.59 15.50 -3.07
CA TYR A 264 8.93 15.74 -3.62
C TYR A 264 9.91 14.59 -3.36
N HIS A 265 9.54 13.54 -2.62
CA HIS A 265 10.41 12.38 -2.35
C HIS A 265 10.71 11.61 -3.62
N ASP A 266 11.99 11.43 -3.93
CA ASP A 266 12.45 10.75 -5.16
C ASP A 266 11.84 11.34 -6.44
N ALA A 267 11.41 12.61 -6.39
CA ALA A 267 10.90 13.31 -7.55
C ALA A 267 12.08 13.84 -8.36
N ASN A 268 12.16 13.43 -9.62
CA ASN A 268 13.13 13.93 -10.59
C ASN A 268 12.47 14.75 -11.71
N TRP A 269 11.15 14.94 -11.64
CA TRP A 269 10.33 15.57 -12.67
C TRP A 269 9.25 16.47 -12.07
N PHE A 270 8.39 17.05 -12.91
CA PHE A 270 7.32 17.96 -12.50
C PHE A 270 6.42 17.39 -11.38
N VAL A 271 6.28 18.17 -10.32
CA VAL A 271 5.40 17.89 -9.18
C VAL A 271 4.29 18.95 -9.15
N ARG A 272 3.05 18.52 -8.98
CA ARG A 272 1.89 19.39 -8.74
C ARG A 272 1.30 19.06 -7.38
N SER A 273 2.02 19.44 -6.33
CA SER A 273 1.62 19.23 -4.93
C SER A 273 0.37 20.02 -4.53
N ASP A 274 -0.04 20.98 -5.35
CA ASP A 274 -1.29 21.72 -5.25
C ASP A 274 -2.50 20.94 -5.81
N LEU A 275 -2.26 19.83 -6.51
CA LEU A 275 -3.31 19.01 -7.11
C LEU A 275 -3.40 17.63 -6.46
N HIS A 276 -4.58 17.04 -6.56
CA HIS A 276 -4.85 15.66 -6.19
C HIS A 276 -5.92 15.06 -7.11
N TRP A 277 -6.14 13.75 -7.04
CA TRP A 277 -7.26 13.14 -7.76
C TRP A 277 -8.60 13.69 -7.23
N PRO A 278 -9.54 14.08 -8.11
CA PRO A 278 -10.83 14.66 -7.71
C PRO A 278 -11.61 13.80 -6.73
N ASP A 279 -11.60 12.48 -6.96
CA ASP A 279 -12.34 11.52 -6.14
C ASP A 279 -11.60 11.08 -4.88
N ASN A 280 -10.41 11.63 -4.61
CA ASN A 280 -9.52 11.19 -3.52
C ASN A 280 -9.24 9.68 -3.55
N THR A 281 -9.21 9.08 -4.74
CA THR A 281 -8.97 7.66 -4.95
C THR A 281 -7.98 7.45 -6.08
N ARG A 282 -7.30 6.30 -6.06
CA ARG A 282 -6.35 5.90 -7.10
C ARG A 282 -7.07 5.72 -8.44
N ARG A 283 -6.37 6.00 -9.54
CA ARG A 283 -6.92 5.73 -10.88
C ARG A 283 -7.15 4.25 -11.11
N ARG A 284 -8.31 3.94 -11.69
CA ARG A 284 -8.59 2.60 -12.21
C ARG A 284 -7.59 2.24 -13.30
N ARG A 285 -7.18 0.97 -13.36
CA ARG A 285 -6.24 0.45 -14.37
C ARG A 285 -6.65 0.81 -15.81
N SER A 286 -7.95 0.73 -16.13
CA SER A 286 -8.47 1.05 -17.47
C SER A 286 -8.16 2.49 -17.90
N ALA A 287 -8.03 3.42 -16.95
CA ALA A 287 -7.69 4.81 -17.25
C ALA A 287 -6.25 4.98 -17.74
N TYR A 288 -5.36 4.00 -17.54
CA TYR A 288 -3.99 4.02 -18.05
C TYR A 288 -3.87 3.47 -19.50
N ARG A 289 -4.87 2.74 -19.99
CA ARG A 289 -4.85 2.11 -21.33
C ARG A 289 -5.31 3.02 -22.47
N LYS A 290 -6.03 4.11 -22.18
CA LYS A 290 -6.68 4.99 -23.19
C LYS A 290 -5.70 5.86 -24.03
N ARG A 291 -4.51 5.38 -24.38
CA ARG A 291 -3.55 6.12 -25.24
C ARG A 291 -3.23 5.41 -26.57
N GLY A 292 -4.11 4.55 -27.07
CA GLY A 292 -3.86 3.84 -28.32
C GLY A 292 -5.08 3.34 -29.09
N GLU A 293 -6.28 3.88 -28.83
CA GLU A 293 -7.46 3.62 -29.67
C GLU A 293 -8.07 4.98 -30.06
N SER A 294 -7.62 5.46 -31.22
CA SER A 294 -8.24 6.48 -32.06
C SER A 294 -8.20 5.98 -33.49
#